data_AF-A0AAV5C9P3-F1
#
_entry.id   AF-A0AAV5C9P3-F1
#
_cell.length_a   1.000
_cell.length_b   1.000
_cell.length_c   1.000
_cell.angle_alpha   90.00
_cell.angle_beta   90.00
_cell.angle_gamma   90.00
#
_symmetry.space_group_name_H-M   'P 1'
#
loop_
_entity.id
_entity.type
_entity.pdbx_description
1 polymer ?
#
loop_
_entity_poly.entity_id
_entity_poly.type
_entity_poly.pdbx_seq_one_letter_code
_entity_poly.pdbx_strand_id
1 'polypeptide(L)'
;MPRPAVAPPARKVPLRKLLRAASVACGVQFGWALQLSLLTPYVQELGIPHAFASLVWLCGPLSGLLVQPLVGHLSDRLAPASPLGRRRPFIAAGAASIAAAVLTVGFSADLGRLFGDDITPGSTRLGAILVYLIGFWLLDVGNNATQGPCRAFLADLTGR
;
A
#
# COMPACT_ATOMS: atom_id res chain seq x y z
N MET A 1 -20.11 50.01 9.23
CA MET A 1 -19.41 48.79 8.76
C MET A 1 -20.39 47.62 8.80
N PRO A 2 -20.58 46.86 7.71
CA PRO A 2 -21.39 45.65 7.76
C PRO A 2 -20.66 44.58 8.58
N ARG A 3 -21.37 43.91 9.49
CA ARG A 3 -20.88 42.78 10.27
C ARG A 3 -20.49 41.65 9.30
N PRO A 4 -19.31 41.02 9.43
CA PRO A 4 -19.00 39.83 8.64
C PRO A 4 -20.06 38.76 8.92
N ALA A 5 -20.64 38.19 7.87
CA ALA A 5 -21.63 37.14 7.98
C ALA A 5 -21.03 35.96 8.77
N VAL A 6 -21.71 35.55 9.83
CA VAL A 6 -21.32 34.38 10.63
C VAL A 6 -21.43 33.17 9.72
N ALA A 7 -20.31 32.48 9.48
CA ALA A 7 -20.29 31.27 8.68
C ALA A 7 -21.27 30.24 9.27
N PRO A 8 -22.04 29.51 8.44
CA PRO A 8 -22.96 28.51 8.93
C PRO A 8 -22.20 27.44 9.74
N PRO A 9 -22.83 26.86 10.79
CA PRO A 9 -22.18 25.84 11.60
C PRO A 9 -21.79 24.64 10.74
N ALA A 10 -20.54 24.18 10.87
CA ALA A 10 -19.99 23.06 10.13
C ALA A 10 -20.89 21.82 10.28
N ARG A 11 -21.23 21.18 9.16
CA ARG A 11 -22.16 20.05 9.17
C ARG A 11 -21.46 18.84 9.78
N LYS A 12 -21.85 18.45 10.99
CA LYS A 12 -21.27 17.27 11.67
C LYS A 12 -21.37 16.02 10.77
N VAL A 13 -20.22 15.48 10.39
CA VAL A 13 -20.13 14.22 9.64
C VAL A 13 -20.62 13.09 10.55
N PRO A 14 -21.54 12.23 10.11
CA PRO A 14 -22.01 11.14 10.95
C PRO A 14 -20.86 10.18 11.26
N LEU A 15 -20.73 9.78 12.54
CA LEU A 15 -19.65 8.91 13.05
C LEU A 15 -19.45 7.64 12.20
N ARG A 16 -20.54 7.04 11.72
CA ARG A 16 -20.48 5.84 10.85
C ARG A 16 -19.68 6.07 9.57
N LYS A 17 -19.72 7.27 8.97
CA LYS A 17 -18.93 7.60 7.77
C LYS A 17 -17.45 7.81 8.11
N LEU A 18 -17.18 8.46 9.25
CA LEU A 18 -15.83 8.63 9.79
C LEU A 18 -15.17 7.28 10.10
N LEU A 19 -15.88 6.38 10.79
CA LEU A 19 -15.38 5.04 11.11
C LEU A 19 -15.06 4.22 9.86
N ARG A 20 -15.93 4.25 8.84
CA ARG A 20 -15.66 3.56 7.55
C ARG A 20 -14.46 4.12 6.79
N ALA A 21 -14.18 5.42 6.92
CA ALA A 21 -13.01 6.02 6.31
C ALA A 21 -11.74 5.70 7.11
N ALA A 22 -11.83 5.77 8.44
CA ALA A 22 -10.75 5.46 9.36
C ALA A 22 -10.33 3.98 9.28
N SER A 23 -11.25 3.05 9.03
CA SER A 23 -10.93 1.63 8.87
C SER A 23 -10.01 1.37 7.68
N VAL A 24 -10.12 2.15 6.60
CA VAL A 24 -9.19 2.07 5.46
C VAL A 24 -7.80 2.52 5.86
N ALA A 25 -7.68 3.68 6.53
CA ALA A 25 -6.40 4.18 7.01
C ALA A 25 -5.76 3.21 8.02
N CYS A 26 -6.56 2.61 8.90
CA CYS A 26 -6.12 1.57 9.83
C CYS A 26 -5.56 0.36 9.08
N GLY A 27 -6.23 -0.11 8.04
CA GLY A 27 -5.74 -1.21 7.18
C GLY A 27 -4.39 -0.90 6.53
N VAL A 28 -4.21 0.31 5.99
CA VAL A 28 -2.92 0.73 5.41
C VAL A 28 -1.80 0.73 6.47
N GLN A 29 -2.05 1.26 7.67
CA GLN A 29 -1.06 1.27 8.75
C GLN A 29 -0.73 -0.13 9.26
N PHE A 30 -1.74 -0.99 9.35
CA PHE A 30 -1.55 -2.40 9.70
C PHE A 30 -0.68 -3.11 8.65
N GLY A 31 -0.92 -2.86 7.36
CA GLY A 31 -0.09 -3.38 6.27
C GLY A 31 1.37 -2.94 6.37
N TRP A 32 1.62 -1.66 6.64
CA TRP A 32 2.98 -1.16 6.89
C TRP A 32 3.64 -1.81 8.10
N ALA A 33 2.90 -2.00 9.19
CA ALA A 33 3.42 -2.67 10.38
C ALA A 33 3.84 -4.12 10.09
N LEU A 34 3.01 -4.87 9.35
CA LEU A 34 3.36 -6.23 8.93
C LEU A 34 4.56 -6.24 7.99
N GLN A 35 4.61 -5.32 7.03
CA GLN A 35 5.73 -5.20 6.09
C GLN A 35 7.05 -4.93 6.83
N LEU A 36 7.06 -4.00 7.77
CA LEU A 36 8.27 -3.65 8.53
C LEU A 36 8.69 -4.72 9.55
N SER A 37 7.74 -5.50 10.09
CA SER A 37 8.03 -6.51 11.11
C SER A 37 8.35 -7.89 10.56
N LEU A 38 7.68 -8.34 9.49
CA LEU A 38 7.72 -9.73 9.04
C LEU A 38 8.57 -9.97 7.80
N LEU A 39 8.71 -8.97 6.91
CA LEU A 39 9.33 -9.22 5.61
C LEU A 39 10.86 -9.33 5.70
N THR A 40 11.52 -8.63 6.64
CA THR A 40 12.96 -8.80 6.87
C THR A 40 13.32 -10.21 7.40
N PRO A 41 12.64 -10.76 8.43
CA PRO A 41 12.82 -12.16 8.82
C PRO A 41 12.56 -13.14 7.66
N TYR A 42 11.51 -12.93 6.88
CA TYR A 42 11.15 -13.81 5.78
C TYR A 42 12.20 -13.83 4.66
N VAL A 43 12.82 -12.69 4.34
CA VAL A 43 13.98 -12.60 3.42
C VAL A 43 15.12 -13.53 3.87
N GLN A 44 15.40 -13.59 5.17
CA GLN A 44 16.44 -14.45 5.71
C GLN A 44 16.05 -15.93 5.64
N GLU A 45 14.77 -16.24 5.88
CA GLU A 45 14.24 -17.61 5.76
C GLU A 45 14.32 -18.14 4.32
N LEU A 46 14.15 -17.26 3.33
CA LEU A 46 14.35 -17.59 1.91
C LEU A 46 15.83 -17.81 1.53
N GLY A 47 16.77 -17.55 2.44
CA GLY A 47 18.20 -17.74 2.23
C GLY A 47 18.93 -16.52 1.65
N ILE A 48 18.29 -15.35 1.60
CA ILE A 48 18.95 -14.11 1.18
C ILE A 48 19.82 -13.60 2.33
N PRO A 49 21.15 -13.45 2.15
CA PRO A 49 22.02 -12.98 3.21
C PRO A 49 21.63 -11.59 3.74
N HIS A 50 21.79 -11.37 5.04
CA HIS A 50 21.52 -10.08 5.71
C HIS A 50 22.12 -8.86 4.99
N ALA A 51 23.31 -9.00 4.39
CA ALA A 51 23.97 -7.92 3.65
C ALA A 51 23.13 -7.39 2.47
N PHE A 52 22.27 -8.23 1.87
CA PHE A 52 21.41 -7.87 0.75
C PHE A 52 20.02 -7.37 1.18
N ALA A 53 19.65 -7.49 2.46
CA ALA A 53 18.34 -7.04 2.95
C ALA A 53 18.13 -5.53 2.66
N SER A 54 19.17 -4.71 2.84
CA SER A 54 19.12 -3.28 2.52
C SER A 54 18.85 -3.00 1.04
N LEU A 55 19.30 -3.87 0.13
CA LEU A 55 19.01 -3.73 -1.31
C LEU A 55 17.55 -4.08 -1.62
N VAL A 56 16.99 -5.10 -0.95
CA VAL A 56 15.56 -5.42 -1.06
C VAL A 56 14.71 -4.22 -0.63
N TRP A 57 15.08 -3.61 0.50
CA TRP A 57 14.41 -2.44 1.07
C TRP A 57 14.63 -1.13 0.30
N LEU A 58 15.48 -1.11 -0.72
CA LEU A 58 15.63 0.06 -1.60
C LEU A 58 14.31 0.41 -2.30
N CYS A 59 13.36 -0.54 -2.40
CA CYS A 59 12.03 -0.26 -2.92
C CYS A 59 11.32 0.86 -2.15
N GLY A 60 11.47 0.92 -0.82
CA GLY A 60 10.79 1.88 0.05
C GLY A 60 11.03 3.34 -0.34
N PRO A 61 12.29 3.81 -0.36
CA PRO A 61 12.59 5.18 -0.80
C PRO A 61 12.28 5.40 -2.28
N LEU A 62 12.51 4.42 -3.16
CA LEU A 62 12.25 4.57 -4.60
C LEU A 62 10.77 4.69 -4.92
N SER A 63 9.94 3.83 -4.33
CA SER A 63 8.49 3.86 -4.49
C SER A 63 7.90 5.10 -3.81
N GLY A 64 8.43 5.49 -2.65
CA GLY A 64 8.02 6.71 -1.96
C GLY A 64 8.27 7.96 -2.81
N LEU A 65 9.45 8.03 -3.44
CA LEU A 65 9.85 9.13 -4.32
C LEU A 65 9.01 9.18 -5.60
N LEU A 66 8.73 8.04 -6.22
CA LEU A 66 8.11 7.99 -7.55
C LEU A 66 6.58 7.82 -7.48
N VAL A 67 6.09 6.86 -6.72
CA VAL A 67 4.67 6.46 -6.71
C VAL A 67 3.80 7.52 -6.05
N GLN A 68 4.23 8.08 -4.91
CA GLN A 68 3.41 9.06 -4.19
C GLN A 68 3.07 10.30 -5.02
N PRO A 69 4.02 11.01 -5.67
CA PRO A 69 3.67 12.18 -6.49
C PRO A 69 2.88 11.80 -7.74
N LEU A 70 3.18 10.66 -8.35
CA LEU A 70 2.55 10.22 -9.59
C LEU A 70 1.09 9.81 -9.36
N VAL A 71 0.82 9.05 -8.29
CA VAL A 71 -0.54 8.71 -7.88
C VAL A 71 -1.29 9.93 -7.36
N GLY A 72 -0.64 10.84 -6.65
CA GLY A 72 -1.23 12.12 -6.27
C GLY A 72 -1.76 12.87 -7.50
N HIS A 73 -0.89 13.08 -8.49
CA HIS A 73 -1.23 13.74 -9.75
C HIS A 73 -2.33 13.03 -10.54
N LEU A 74 -2.22 11.71 -10.70
CA LEU A 74 -3.22 10.90 -11.42
C LEU A 74 -4.58 10.91 -10.71
N SER A 75 -4.58 10.86 -9.37
CA SER A 75 -5.81 10.89 -8.58
C SER A 75 -6.57 12.21 -8.71
N ASP A 76 -5.86 13.31 -8.94
CA ASP A 76 -6.47 14.62 -9.17
C ASP A 76 -6.99 14.78 -10.61
N ARG A 77 -6.34 14.16 -11.61
CA ARG A 77 -6.74 14.26 -13.03
C ARG A 77 -7.82 13.28 -13.47
N LEU A 78 -7.80 12.04 -12.96
CA LEU A 78 -8.78 11.00 -13.30
C LEU A 78 -10.09 11.14 -12.50
N ALA A 79 -10.12 12.10 -11.58
CA ALA A 79 -11.23 12.46 -10.72
C ALA A 79 -12.60 12.68 -11.40
N PRO A 80 -12.69 13.36 -12.57
CA PRO A 80 -13.97 13.73 -13.14
C PRO A 80 -14.68 12.57 -13.87
N ALA A 81 -13.96 11.49 -14.20
CA ALA A 81 -14.45 10.43 -15.08
C ALA A 81 -15.00 9.18 -14.36
N SER A 82 -14.85 9.09 -13.02
CA SER A 82 -15.24 7.88 -12.27
C SER A 82 -16.59 8.02 -11.55
N PRO A 83 -17.53 7.07 -11.72
CA PRO A 83 -18.81 7.05 -10.99
C PRO A 83 -18.64 6.84 -9.47
N LEU A 84 -17.47 6.39 -9.02
CA LEU A 84 -17.13 6.15 -7.61
C LEU A 84 -16.59 7.41 -6.91
N GLY A 85 -16.39 8.51 -7.65
CA GLY A 85 -15.80 9.76 -7.17
C GLY A 85 -14.27 9.75 -7.19
N ARG A 86 -13.66 10.90 -6.86
CA ARG A 86 -12.23 11.18 -7.09
C ARG A 86 -11.24 10.19 -6.45
N ARG A 87 -11.44 9.84 -5.18
CA ARG A 87 -10.39 9.18 -4.35
C ARG A 87 -10.62 7.68 -4.13
N ARG A 88 -11.87 7.24 -4.20
CA ARG A 88 -12.27 5.85 -3.95
C ARG A 88 -11.72 4.82 -4.95
N PRO A 89 -11.65 5.07 -6.27
CA PRO A 89 -11.13 4.06 -7.20
C PRO A 89 -9.64 3.79 -6.98
N PHE A 90 -8.85 4.80 -6.63
CA PHE A 90 -7.43 4.63 -6.30
C PHE A 90 -7.23 3.83 -5.01
N ILE A 91 -8.05 4.11 -3.99
CA ILE A 91 -8.04 3.35 -2.73
C ILE A 91 -8.42 1.89 -2.99
N ALA A 92 -9.45 1.63 -3.80
CA ALA A 92 -9.90 0.28 -4.11
C ALA A 92 -8.88 -0.50 -4.95
N ALA A 93 -8.33 0.12 -6.00
CA ALA A 93 -7.31 -0.49 -6.85
C ALA A 93 -6.03 -0.78 -6.05
N GLY A 94 -5.60 0.16 -5.21
CA GLY A 94 -4.45 -0.02 -4.33
C GLY A 94 -4.67 -1.09 -3.27
N ALA A 95 -5.86 -1.15 -2.66
CA ALA A 95 -6.21 -2.24 -1.74
C ALA A 95 -6.20 -3.62 -2.43
N ALA A 96 -6.72 -3.71 -3.66
CA ALA A 96 -6.67 -4.94 -4.44
C ALA A 96 -5.23 -5.34 -4.81
N SER A 97 -4.38 -4.39 -5.20
CA SER A 97 -2.97 -4.66 -5.49
C SER A 97 -2.21 -5.10 -4.24
N ILE A 98 -2.47 -4.48 -3.08
CA ILE A 98 -1.90 -4.88 -1.79
C ILE A 98 -2.32 -6.31 -1.45
N ALA A 99 -3.61 -6.65 -1.59
CA ALA A 99 -4.09 -8.00 -1.31
C ALA A 99 -3.41 -9.06 -2.20
N ALA A 100 -3.31 -8.80 -3.50
CA ALA A 100 -2.60 -9.66 -4.42
C ALA A 100 -1.11 -9.80 -4.05
N ALA A 101 -0.46 -8.68 -3.71
CA ALA A 101 0.95 -8.66 -3.33
C ALA A 101 1.23 -9.44 -2.04
N VAL A 102 0.38 -9.30 -1.02
CA VAL A 102 0.49 -10.06 0.24
C VAL A 102 0.37 -11.56 -0.03
N LEU A 103 -0.56 -11.99 -0.90
CA LEU A 103 -0.68 -13.39 -1.29
C LEU A 103 0.57 -13.87 -2.03
N THR A 104 1.08 -13.10 -2.99
CA THR A 104 2.32 -13.42 -3.71
C THR A 104 3.52 -13.55 -2.78
N VAL A 105 3.66 -12.66 -1.79
CA VAL A 105 4.72 -12.72 -0.78
C VAL A 105 4.55 -13.93 0.13
N GLY A 106 3.34 -14.15 0.66
CA GLY A 106 3.07 -15.25 1.59
C GLY A 106 3.22 -16.64 0.97
N PHE A 107 2.92 -16.77 -0.34
CA PHE A 107 3.06 -18.01 -1.10
C PHE A 107 4.31 -18.03 -1.97
N SER A 108 5.30 -17.16 -1.74
CA SER A 108 6.46 -17.05 -2.64
C SER A 108 7.27 -18.35 -2.69
N ALA A 109 7.42 -19.04 -1.56
CA ALA A 109 8.08 -20.34 -1.50
C ALA A 109 7.35 -21.42 -2.31
N ASP A 110 6.02 -21.48 -2.24
CA ASP A 110 5.22 -22.45 -2.99
C ASP A 110 5.21 -22.13 -4.50
N LEU A 111 5.12 -20.85 -4.85
CA LEU A 111 5.21 -20.37 -6.22
C LEU A 111 6.62 -20.60 -6.80
N GLY A 112 7.67 -20.44 -6.00
CA GLY A 112 9.05 -20.75 -6.38
C GLY A 112 9.25 -22.20 -6.80
N ARG A 113 8.55 -23.15 -6.16
CA ARG A 113 8.58 -24.57 -6.55
C ARG A 113 8.03 -24.80 -7.96
N LEU A 114 7.07 -24.00 -8.41
CA LEU A 114 6.57 -24.07 -9.79
C LEU A 114 7.64 -23.68 -10.82
N PHE A 115 8.64 -22.90 -10.40
CA PHE A 115 9.79 -22.52 -11.22
C PHE A 115 10.98 -23.48 -11.09
N GLY A 116 10.81 -24.61 -10.39
CA GLY A 116 11.84 -25.64 -10.23
C GLY A 116 12.73 -25.48 -9.00
N ASP A 117 12.32 -24.68 -8.01
CA ASP A 117 13.05 -24.61 -6.74
C ASP A 117 13.00 -25.95 -6.00
N ASP A 118 14.17 -26.44 -5.62
CA ASP A 118 14.31 -27.64 -4.81
C ASP A 118 13.95 -27.39 -3.33
N ILE A 119 13.40 -28.42 -2.70
CA ILE A 119 13.06 -28.43 -1.26
C ILE A 119 14.31 -28.71 -0.41
N THR A 120 15.43 -29.07 -1.03
CA THR A 120 16.67 -29.46 -0.36
C THR A 120 17.25 -28.32 0.48
N PRO A 121 17.55 -28.55 1.77
CA PRO A 121 18.23 -27.56 2.61
C PRO A 121 19.57 -27.13 2.00
N GLY A 122 19.78 -25.82 1.84
CA GLY A 122 21.01 -25.26 1.28
C GLY A 122 21.00 -24.99 -0.23
N SER A 123 19.96 -25.42 -0.96
CA SER A 123 19.79 -25.02 -2.37
C SER A 123 19.31 -23.57 -2.47
N THR A 124 19.81 -22.82 -3.45
CA THR A 124 19.35 -21.45 -3.70
C THR A 124 17.97 -21.48 -4.35
N ARG A 125 16.95 -21.01 -3.61
CA ARG A 125 15.56 -20.95 -4.07
C ARG A 125 15.31 -19.68 -4.89
N LEU A 126 15.94 -19.63 -6.07
CA LEU A 126 15.92 -18.44 -6.91
C LEU A 126 14.49 -18.07 -7.33
N GLY A 127 13.63 -19.05 -7.63
CA GLY A 127 12.24 -18.81 -7.97
C GLY A 127 11.48 -18.10 -6.84
N ALA A 128 11.58 -18.61 -5.62
CA ALA A 128 10.93 -18.06 -4.44
C ALA A 128 11.45 -16.66 -4.11
N ILE A 129 12.76 -16.44 -4.27
CA ILE A 129 13.39 -15.13 -4.11
C ILE A 129 12.81 -14.14 -5.13
N LEU A 130 12.73 -14.51 -6.41
CA LEU A 130 12.20 -13.62 -7.45
C LEU A 130 10.73 -13.29 -7.24
N VAL A 131 9.91 -14.31 -6.94
CA VAL A 131 8.48 -14.12 -6.63
C VAL A 131 8.30 -13.23 -5.42
N TYR A 132 9.09 -13.46 -4.36
CA TYR A 132 9.09 -12.62 -3.18
C TYR A 132 9.45 -11.17 -3.52
N LEU A 133 10.52 -10.92 -4.28
CA LEU A 133 10.95 -9.57 -4.65
C LEU A 133 9.87 -8.82 -5.45
N ILE A 134 9.23 -9.50 -6.40
CA ILE A 134 8.12 -8.93 -7.19
C ILE A 134 6.95 -8.60 -6.28
N GLY A 135 6.55 -9.53 -5.40
CA GLY A 135 5.46 -9.33 -4.45
C GLY A 135 5.77 -8.20 -3.47
N PHE A 136 6.99 -8.14 -2.94
CA PHE A 136 7.45 -7.13 -1.99
C PHE A 136 7.42 -5.74 -2.61
N TRP A 137 7.94 -5.58 -3.83
CA TRP A 137 7.88 -4.31 -4.56
C TRP A 137 6.45 -3.90 -4.90
N LEU A 138 5.61 -4.84 -5.32
CA LEU A 138 4.21 -4.56 -5.61
C LEU A 138 3.45 -4.13 -4.36
N LEU A 139 3.73 -4.77 -3.21
CA LEU A 139 3.16 -4.42 -1.91
C LEU A 139 3.53 -2.99 -1.53
N ASP A 140 4.81 -2.65 -1.65
CA ASP A 140 5.34 -1.34 -1.29
C ASP A 140 4.79 -0.22 -2.20
N VAL A 141 4.75 -0.46 -3.51
CA VAL A 141 4.10 0.43 -4.48
C VAL A 141 2.62 0.61 -4.16
N GLY A 142 1.91 -0.49 -3.88
CA GLY A 142 0.49 -0.46 -3.52
C GLY A 142 0.20 0.34 -2.24
N ASN A 143 1.02 0.14 -1.21
CA ASN A 143 0.95 0.88 0.04
C ASN A 143 1.17 2.38 -0.18
N ASN A 144 2.21 2.76 -0.92
CA ASN A 144 2.50 4.15 -1.27
C ASN A 144 1.40 4.79 -2.12
N ALA A 145 0.87 4.06 -3.10
CA ALA A 145 -0.24 4.50 -3.96
C ALA A 145 -1.54 4.74 -3.17
N THR A 146 -1.81 3.91 -2.16
CA THR A 146 -3.06 3.98 -1.39
C THR A 146 -3.01 5.05 -0.31
N GLN A 147 -1.83 5.26 0.28
CA GLN A 147 -1.65 6.11 1.46
C GLN A 147 -2.01 7.58 1.23
N GLY A 148 -1.55 8.17 0.12
CA GLY A 148 -1.85 9.56 -0.24
C GLY A 148 -3.36 9.83 -0.40
N PRO A 149 -4.05 9.08 -1.29
CA PRO A 149 -5.50 9.15 -1.44
C PRO A 149 -6.29 8.91 -0.15
N CYS A 150 -5.84 8.00 0.73
CA CYS A 150 -6.50 7.75 2.02
C CYS A 150 -6.48 8.96 2.94
N ARG A 151 -5.31 9.59 3.13
CA ARG A 151 -5.18 10.81 3.94
C ARG A 151 -6.06 11.92 3.41
N ALA A 152 -6.01 12.09 2.08
CA ALA A 152 -6.77 13.12 1.42
C ALA A 152 -8.28 12.84 1.54
N PHE A 153 -8.72 11.58 1.40
CA PHE A 153 -10.13 11.20 1.57
C PHE A 153 -10.66 11.49 2.97
N LEU A 154 -9.86 11.26 4.02
CA LEU A 154 -10.22 11.64 5.39
C LEU A 154 -10.37 13.15 5.54
N ALA A 155 -9.44 13.94 5.01
CA ALA A 155 -9.49 15.39 5.03
C ALA A 155 -10.73 15.94 4.28
N ASP A 156 -11.09 15.37 3.14
CA ASP A 156 -12.30 15.76 2.38
C ASP A 156 -13.59 15.48 3.16
N LEU A 157 -13.59 14.50 4.07
CA LEU A 157 -14.75 14.22 4.92
C LEU A 157 -14.85 15.21 6.07
N THR A 158 -13.74 15.56 6.72
CA THR A 158 -13.72 16.45 7.89
C THR A 158 -13.69 17.94 7.55
N GLY A 159 -13.25 18.30 6.34
CA GLY A 159 -13.15 19.68 5.86
C GLY A 159 -14.43 20.24 5.23
N ARG A 160 -15.56 19.54 5.37
CA ARG A 160 -16.92 19.95 4.95
C ARG A 160 -17.82 20.11 6.16
#